data_AF-A0A1G1CD07-F1
#
_entry.id   AF-A0A1G1CD07-F1
#
_cell.length_a   1.000
_cell.length_b   1.000
_cell.length_c   1.000
_cell.angle_alpha   90.00
_cell.angle_beta   90.00
_cell.angle_gamma   90.00
#
_symmetry.space_group_name_H-M   'P 1'
#
loop_
_entity.id
_entity.type
_entity.pdbx_description
1 polymer ?
#
loop_
_entity_poly.entity_id
_entity_poly.type
_entity_poly.pdbx_seq_one_letter_code
_entity_poly.pdbx_strand_id
1 'polypeptide(L)'
;MNDRTKSLLFDFIQISSIIFILFSGPVIASRTILIFFQMLAILILLISVWEMRRTRFYRIPDVGKQQELVKSGIFKFIRNPMYLSQIMFCGVLLIESYSVLRLLIYLIFVTSFVFKIQYEEVLLKSYF
;
A
#
# COMPACT_ATOMS: atom_id res chain seq x y z
N MET A 1 -9.04 21.67 -4.77
CA MET A 1 -8.07 20.74 -5.39
C MET A 1 -8.86 19.56 -5.95
N ASN A 2 -8.67 19.22 -7.23
CA ASN A 2 -9.44 18.16 -7.88
C ASN A 2 -9.15 16.79 -7.25
N ASP A 3 -10.11 15.89 -7.26
CA ASP A 3 -10.06 14.56 -6.63
C ASP A 3 -8.91 13.70 -7.19
N ARG A 4 -8.61 13.85 -8.49
CA ARG A 4 -7.43 13.25 -9.13
C ARG A 4 -6.10 13.80 -8.59
N THR A 5 -6.01 15.11 -8.35
CA THR A 5 -4.78 15.75 -7.87
C THR A 5 -4.41 15.28 -6.46
N LYS A 6 -5.40 15.06 -5.59
CA LYS A 6 -5.18 14.50 -4.24
C LYS A 6 -4.65 13.07 -4.31
N SER A 7 -5.26 12.22 -5.13
CA SER A 7 -4.81 10.82 -5.30
C SER A 7 -3.38 10.76 -5.82
N LEU A 8 -3.05 11.55 -6.84
CA LEU A 8 -1.70 11.61 -7.40
C LEU A 8 -0.65 12.08 -6.39
N LEU A 9 -1.01 13.02 -5.50
CA LEU A 9 -0.11 13.47 -4.44
C LEU A 9 0.22 12.34 -3.46
N PHE A 10 -0.79 11.58 -3.01
CA PHE A 10 -0.57 10.44 -2.12
C PHE A 10 0.27 9.34 -2.80
N ASP A 11 0.01 9.05 -4.07
CA ASP A 11 0.81 8.08 -4.84
C ASP A 11 2.26 8.52 -4.98
N PHE A 12 2.48 9.81 -5.24
CA PHE A 12 3.82 10.37 -5.33
C PHE A 12 4.57 10.22 -4.00
N ILE A 13 3.96 10.66 -2.88
CA ILE A 13 4.56 10.52 -1.53
C ILE A 13 4.86 9.05 -1.23
N GLN A 14 3.94 8.15 -1.57
CA GLN A 14 4.08 6.72 -1.35
C GLN A 14 5.26 6.14 -2.13
N ILE A 15 5.33 6.39 -3.44
CA ILE A 15 6.41 5.87 -4.31
C ILE A 15 7.75 6.46 -3.88
N SER A 16 7.82 7.76 -3.60
CA SER A 16 9.05 8.42 -3.12
C SER A 16 9.53 7.83 -1.80
N SER A 17 8.62 7.55 -0.86
CA SER A 17 8.97 6.95 0.44
C SER A 17 9.49 5.52 0.28
N ILE A 18 8.84 4.70 -0.55
CA ILE A 18 9.29 3.33 -0.84
C ILE A 18 10.68 3.35 -1.49
N ILE A 19 10.89 4.20 -2.50
CA ILE A 19 12.19 4.36 -3.16
C ILE A 19 13.24 4.75 -2.12
N PHE A 20 12.97 5.74 -1.27
CA PHE A 20 13.91 6.12 -0.22
C PHE A 20 14.26 4.96 0.70
N ILE A 21 13.27 4.21 1.20
CA ILE A 21 13.48 3.09 2.14
C ILE A 21 14.28 1.95 1.48
N LEU A 22 14.08 1.71 0.19
CA LEU A 22 14.80 0.71 -0.60
C LEU A 22 16.26 1.07 -0.85
N PHE A 23 16.56 2.34 -1.16
CA PHE A 23 17.91 2.78 -1.49
C PHE A 23 18.75 3.18 -0.27
N SER A 24 18.12 3.46 0.87
CA SER A 24 18.81 3.89 2.10
C SER A 24 19.33 2.75 2.98
N GLY A 25 19.14 1.48 2.59
CA GLY A 25 19.59 0.33 3.37
C GLY A 25 19.49 -1.00 2.61
N PRO A 26 19.78 -2.13 3.27
CA PRO A 26 19.66 -3.45 2.65
C PRO A 26 18.21 -3.74 2.27
N VAL A 27 18.01 -4.20 1.03
CA VAL A 27 16.68 -4.55 0.48
C VAL A 27 16.25 -5.94 0.91
N ILE A 28 17.19 -6.83 1.24
CA ILE A 28 16.90 -8.18 1.72
C ILE A 28 17.24 -8.20 3.20
N ALA A 29 16.29 -8.63 4.04
CA ALA A 29 16.54 -8.77 5.46
C ALA A 29 17.55 -9.89 5.75
N SER A 30 18.39 -9.72 6.76
CA SER A 30 19.41 -10.72 7.12
C SER A 30 18.89 -11.74 8.12
N ARG A 31 17.91 -11.35 8.95
CA ARG A 31 17.37 -12.22 10.00
C ARG A 31 16.27 -13.13 9.46
N THR A 32 16.30 -14.41 9.77
CA THR A 32 15.29 -15.41 9.32
C THR A 32 13.86 -14.98 9.60
N ILE A 33 13.59 -14.42 10.78
CA ILE A 33 12.25 -13.94 11.15
C ILE A 33 11.80 -12.78 10.25
N LEU A 34 12.70 -11.87 9.92
CA LEU A 34 12.42 -10.72 9.06
C LEU A 34 12.24 -11.15 7.60
N ILE A 35 13.04 -12.11 7.12
CA ILE A 35 12.85 -12.72 5.80
C ILE A 35 11.47 -13.36 5.70
N PHE A 36 11.02 -14.08 6.73
CA PHE A 36 9.67 -14.67 6.76
C PHE A 36 8.59 -13.60 6.58
N PHE A 37 8.65 -12.50 7.34
CA PHE A 37 7.70 -11.40 7.19
C PHE A 37 7.84 -10.70 5.83
N GLN A 38 9.05 -10.56 5.30
CA GLN A 38 9.28 -9.97 3.99
C GLN A 38 8.64 -10.80 2.87
N MET A 39 8.81 -12.13 2.91
CA MET A 39 8.20 -13.06 1.97
C MET A 39 6.68 -13.09 2.10
N LEU A 40 6.16 -13.06 3.32
CA LEU A 40 4.73 -12.97 3.57
C LEU A 40 4.14 -11.66 3.02
N ALA A 41 4.87 -10.54 3.12
CA ALA A 41 4.45 -9.27 2.54
C ALA A 41 4.35 -9.37 1.02
N ILE A 42 5.37 -9.93 0.36
CA ILE A 42 5.36 -10.14 -1.08
C ILE A 42 4.18 -11.05 -1.49
N LEU A 43 3.92 -12.13 -0.74
CA LEU A 43 2.81 -13.04 -1.03
C LEU A 43 1.45 -12.32 -0.93
N ILE A 44 1.23 -11.54 0.13
CA ILE A 44 0.02 -10.73 0.30
C ILE A 44 -0.13 -9.74 -0.86
N LEU A 45 0.96 -9.08 -1.27
CA LEU A 45 0.95 -8.16 -2.41
C LEU A 45 0.51 -8.86 -3.70
N LEU A 46 1.11 -10.03 -3.99
CA LEU A 46 0.80 -10.80 -5.20
C LEU A 46 -0.65 -11.28 -5.23
N ILE A 47 -1.16 -11.81 -4.11
CA ILE A 47 -2.57 -12.25 -3.99
C ILE A 47 -3.50 -11.05 -4.18
N SER A 48 -3.20 -9.93 -3.53
CA SER A 48 -4.00 -8.70 -3.62
C SER A 48 -4.08 -8.19 -5.06
N VAL A 49 -2.94 -8.12 -5.76
CA VAL A 49 -2.88 -7.68 -7.16
C VAL A 49 -3.60 -8.67 -8.08
N TRP A 50 -3.50 -9.97 -7.83
CA TRP A 50 -4.19 -11.00 -8.61
C TRP A 50 -5.71 -10.89 -8.47
N GLU A 51 -6.22 -10.74 -7.25
CA GLU A 51 -7.65 -10.57 -6.97
C GLU A 51 -8.18 -9.23 -7.51
N MET A 52 -7.40 -8.15 -7.39
CA MET A 52 -7.73 -6.87 -8.02
C MET A 52 -7.71 -6.94 -9.54
N ARG A 53 -6.84 -7.74 -10.18
CA ARG A 53 -6.81 -7.86 -11.65
C ARG A 53 -8.03 -8.62 -12.19
N ARG A 54 -8.62 -9.51 -11.39
CA ARG A 54 -9.86 -10.22 -11.77
C ARG A 54 -11.07 -9.31 -11.79
N THR A 55 -11.01 -8.19 -11.09
CA THR A 55 -12.03 -7.15 -11.10
C THR A 55 -11.49 -6.00 -11.96
N ARG A 56 -12.32 -5.30 -12.74
CA ARG A 56 -11.82 -4.22 -13.62
C ARG A 56 -11.50 -2.95 -12.83
N PHE A 57 -10.84 -3.08 -11.68
CA PHE A 57 -10.51 -1.99 -10.79
C PHE A 57 -9.30 -1.23 -11.34
N TYR A 58 -9.55 -0.04 -11.89
CA TYR A 58 -8.48 0.89 -12.26
C TYR A 58 -7.97 1.58 -10.99
N ARG A 59 -6.65 1.70 -10.88
CA ARG A 59 -5.94 2.37 -9.77
C ARG A 59 -6.18 3.90 -9.74
N ILE A 60 -6.85 4.42 -10.77
CA ILE A 60 -7.29 5.80 -10.90
C ILE A 60 -8.81 5.77 -10.66
N PRO A 61 -9.38 6.71 -9.88
CA PRO A 61 -10.83 6.89 -9.81
C PRO A 61 -11.31 7.40 -11.18
N ASP A 62 -11.43 6.49 -12.14
CA ASP A 62 -12.06 6.75 -13.41
C ASP A 62 -13.53 6.42 -13.25
N VAL A 63 -14.25 7.50 -12.99
CA VAL A 63 -15.69 7.58 -12.87
C VAL A 63 -16.29 7.19 -14.22
N GLY A 64 -16.81 5.97 -14.36
CA GLY A 64 -17.61 5.63 -15.55
C GLY A 64 -17.64 4.19 -16.04
N LYS A 65 -16.79 3.27 -15.56
CA LYS A 65 -16.91 1.84 -15.92
C LYS A 65 -17.34 1.04 -14.70
N GLN A 66 -18.40 0.24 -14.83
CA GLN A 66 -18.93 -0.69 -13.82
C GLN A 66 -17.81 -1.26 -12.95
N GLN A 67 -17.58 -0.64 -11.80
CA GLN A 67 -16.64 -1.14 -10.80
C GLN A 67 -17.48 -2.05 -9.93
N GLU A 68 -17.15 -3.33 -9.85
CA GLU A 68 -17.75 -4.22 -8.87
C GLU A 68 -16.88 -4.19 -7.62
N LEU A 69 -17.50 -3.97 -6.46
CA LEU A 69 -16.80 -3.97 -5.18
C LEU A 69 -16.30 -5.39 -4.87
N VAL A 70 -14.98 -5.56 -4.83
CA VAL A 70 -14.35 -6.85 -4.51
C VAL A 70 -14.56 -7.18 -3.03
N LYS A 71 -15.27 -8.26 -2.74
CA LYS A 71 -15.47 -8.79 -1.38
C LYS A 71 -15.03 -10.25 -1.22
N SER A 72 -14.46 -10.84 -2.26
CA SER A 72 -13.98 -12.23 -2.27
C SER A 72 -12.50 -12.30 -1.87
N GLY A 73 -12.05 -13.48 -1.44
CA GLY A 73 -10.63 -13.71 -1.16
C GLY A 73 -10.09 -12.94 0.05
N ILE A 74 -8.88 -12.38 -0.06
CA ILE A 74 -8.24 -11.64 1.02
C ILE A 74 -8.99 -10.33 1.37
N PHE A 75 -9.73 -9.78 0.40
CA PHE A 75 -10.59 -8.61 0.57
C PHE A 75 -11.77 -8.85 1.52
N LYS A 76 -12.10 -10.12 1.85
CA LYS A 76 -13.09 -10.45 2.88
C LYS A 76 -12.63 -10.09 4.30
N PHE A 77 -11.32 -10.12 4.55
CA PHE A 77 -10.73 -9.89 5.87
C PHE A 77 -10.20 -8.47 6.02
N ILE A 78 -9.60 -7.92 4.96
CA ILE A 78 -8.94 -6.62 4.98
C ILE A 78 -9.33 -5.86 3.71
N ARG A 79 -9.90 -4.66 3.85
CA ARG A 79 -10.35 -3.85 2.69
C ARG A 79 -9.20 -3.40 1.79
N ASN A 80 -8.01 -3.18 2.38
CA ASN A 80 -6.83 -2.68 1.69
C ASN A 80 -5.59 -3.58 1.90
N PRO A 81 -5.62 -4.83 1.40
CA PRO A 81 -4.58 -5.83 1.64
C PRO A 81 -3.27 -5.46 0.93
N MET A 82 -3.34 -4.71 -0.18
CA MET A 82 -2.16 -4.16 -0.86
C MET A 82 -1.40 -3.18 0.04
N TYR A 83 -2.10 -2.25 0.70
CA TYR A 83 -1.45 -1.28 1.58
C TYR A 83 -0.82 -1.95 2.79
N LEU A 84 -1.49 -2.96 3.36
CA LEU A 84 -0.91 -3.78 4.43
C LEU A 84 0.42 -4.40 4.00
N SER A 85 0.47 -4.99 2.81
CA SER A 85 1.71 -5.62 2.31
C SER A 85 2.86 -4.62 2.21
N GLN A 86 2.60 -3.40 1.73
CA GLN A 86 3.61 -2.37 1.55
C GLN A 86 4.10 -1.82 2.89
N ILE A 87 3.19 -1.61 3.85
CA ILE A 87 3.52 -1.21 5.23
C ILE A 87 4.37 -2.28 5.91
N MET A 88 4.01 -3.56 5.75
CA MET A 88 4.74 -4.67 6.34
C MET A 88 6.13 -4.82 5.71
N PHE A 89 6.23 -4.78 4.39
CA PHE A 89 7.50 -4.86 3.68
C PHE A 89 8.45 -3.73 4.09
N CYS A 90 7.99 -2.47 4.06
CA CYS A 90 8.80 -1.33 4.45
C CYS A 90 9.14 -1.34 5.96
N GLY A 91 8.24 -1.86 6.79
CA GLY A 91 8.47 -2.03 8.22
C GLY A 91 9.58 -3.03 8.51
N VAL A 92 9.63 -4.14 7.77
CA VAL A 92 10.75 -5.09 7.85
C VAL A 92 12.08 -4.41 7.52
N LEU A 93 12.13 -3.61 6.44
CA LEU A 93 13.36 -2.90 6.04
C LEU A 93 13.79 -1.84 7.05
N LEU A 94 12.82 -1.18 7.70
CA LEU A 94 13.08 -0.24 8.79
C LEU A 94 13.69 -0.96 10.00
N ILE A 95 13.15 -2.13 10.39
CA ILE A 95 13.66 -2.90 11.52
C ILE A 95 15.07 -3.45 11.22
N GLU A 96 15.30 -3.93 9.99
CA GLU A 96 16.60 -4.48 9.58
C GLU A 96 17.71 -3.43 9.66
N SER A 97 17.43 -2.18 9.28
CA SER A 97 18.42 -1.11 9.35
C SER A 97 17.76 0.19 9.83
N TYR A 98 17.58 0.22 11.15
CA TYR A 98 16.93 1.35 11.82
C TYR A 98 17.76 2.64 11.71
N SER A 99 17.08 3.73 11.37
CA SER A 99 17.58 5.09 11.58
C SER A 99 16.41 6.02 11.86
N VAL A 100 16.67 7.11 12.58
CA VAL A 100 15.63 8.11 12.90
C VAL A 100 15.02 8.69 11.62
N LEU A 101 15.84 8.95 10.60
CA LEU A 101 15.37 9.45 9.31
C LEU A 101 14.43 8.44 8.61
N ARG A 102 14.80 7.15 8.60
CA ARG A 102 13.96 6.09 8.01
C ARG A 102 12.66 5.92 8.78
N LEU A 103 12.69 6.04 10.11
CA LEU A 103 11.49 6.02 10.94
C LEU A 103 10.55 7.18 10.58
N LEU A 104 11.07 8.41 10.47
CA LEU A 104 10.26 9.58 10.10
C LEU A 104 9.62 9.41 8.71
N ILE A 105 10.38 8.93 7.73
CA ILE A 105 9.86 8.67 6.38
C ILE A 105 8.82 7.54 6.40
N TYR A 106 9.04 6.49 7.19
CA TYR A 106 8.06 5.43 7.38
C TYR A 106 6.76 5.94 8.03
N LEU A 107 6.84 6.86 9.00
CA LEU A 107 5.66 7.48 9.60
C LEU A 107 4.89 8.35 8.61
N ILE A 108 5.59 9.14 7.78
CA ILE A 108 4.98 9.90 6.67
C ILE A 108 4.27 8.95 5.71
N PHE A 109 4.93 7.85 5.34
CA PHE A 109 4.40 6.81 4.47
C PHE A 109 3.12 6.17 5.01
N VAL A 110 3.12 5.74 6.27
CA VAL A 110 1.94 5.15 6.93
C VAL A 110 0.81 6.17 7.03
N THR A 111 1.12 7.41 7.40
CA THR A 111 0.13 8.49 7.51
C THR A 111 -0.52 8.79 6.15
N SER A 112 0.28 8.82 5.07
CA SER A 112 -0.21 8.98 3.71
C SER A 112 -1.22 7.88 3.33
N PHE A 113 -0.96 6.63 3.73
CA PHE A 113 -1.94 5.55 3.52
C PHE A 113 -3.23 5.75 4.28
N VAL A 114 -3.18 6.15 5.55
CA VAL A 114 -4.40 6.36 6.35
C VAL A 114 -5.30 7.39 5.68
N PHE A 115 -4.74 8.53 5.25
CA PHE A 115 -5.51 9.54 4.52
C PHE A 115 -6.03 9.05 3.18
N LYS A 116 -5.22 8.30 2.43
CA LYS A 116 -5.63 7.73 1.14
C LYS A 116 -6.78 6.74 1.29
N ILE A 117 -6.72 5.85 2.29
CA ILE A 117 -7.79 4.89 2.61
C ILE A 117 -9.08 5.62 2.94
N GLN A 118 -9.03 6.64 3.82
CA GLN A 118 -10.21 7.41 4.17
C GLN A 118 -10.84 8.08 2.95
N TYR A 119 -10.00 8.66 2.09
CA TYR A 119 -10.45 9.28 0.85
C TYR A 119 -11.10 8.28 -0.11
N GLU A 120 -10.47 7.11 -0.31
CA GLU A 120 -11.03 6.02 -1.12
C GLU A 120 -12.35 5.47 -0.54
N GLU A 121 -12.47 5.35 0.78
CA GLU A 121 -13.70 4.90 1.41
C GLU A 121 -14.85 5.91 1.28
N VAL A 122 -14.57 7.21 1.38
CA VAL A 122 -15.57 8.26 1.12
C VAL A 122 -16.04 8.18 -0.32
N LEU A 123 -15.10 8.02 -1.26
CA LEU A 123 -15.42 7.89 -2.68
C LEU A 123 -16.30 6.65 -2.93
N LEU A 124 -15.92 5.49 -2.39
CA LEU A 124 -16.70 4.25 -2.52
C LEU A 124 -18.13 4.40 -1.97
N LYS A 125 -18.31 5.04 -0.80
CA LYS A 125 -19.65 5.31 -0.24
C LYS A 125 -20.50 6.27 -1.06
N SER A 126 -19.88 7.13 -1.88
CA SER A 126 -20.61 8.04 -2.75
C SER A 126 -21.11 7.36 -4.04
N TYR A 127 -20.50 6.23 -4.42
CA TYR A 127 -20.83 5.50 -5.65
C TYR A 127 -21.67 4.25 -5.44
N PHE A 128 -21.62 3.62 -4.26
CA PHE A 128 -22.40 2.43 -3.88
C PHE A 128 -23.25 2.71 -2.65
#